data_AF-A0A218QDB9-F1
#
_entry.id   AF-A0A218QDB9-F1
#
_cell.length_a   1.000
_cell.length_b   1.000
_cell.length_c   1.000
_cell.angle_alpha   90.00
_cell.angle_beta   90.00
_cell.angle_gamma   90.00
#
_symmetry.space_group_name_H-M   'P 1'
#
loop_
_entity.id
_entity.type
_entity.pdbx_description
1 polymer ?
#
loop_
_entity_poly.entity_id
_entity_poly.type
_entity_poly.pdbx_seq_one_letter_code
_entity_poly.pdbx_strand_id
1 'polypeptide(L)'
;MKQYKKFFKGILLLATPMVASSILATSPSQAATLAFSKGALNFTRFSQSPTATSTDVDTESLVIGIGSGMATAFADAEATFIVSPPTASNSSLSLALGKGRDYLALGNSQATVIGNFDVDANTNFSFDFLGNLTLATSIDNPPAENARAFGDIFFALFDTNNNSILDFFSVAGNLTTEGDDDFIAAQKSDNVTFINRGSNFNFGGKQEFIAASFGGSLQRYFPNQTNLTLIEVKRNRATVKAPEPSTSLALILCGGVVSVVWKRRRKPTAVLSFVRNS
;
A
#
# COMPACT_ATOMS: atom_id res chain seq x y z
N MET A 1 69.34 -42.22 17.98
CA MET A 1 70.33 -41.23 17.47
C MET A 1 69.86 -40.81 16.08
N LYS A 2 69.38 -39.56 15.91
CA LYS A 2 70.10 -38.41 15.26
C LYS A 2 70.49 -38.75 13.80
N GLN A 3 70.12 -38.05 12.71
CA GLN A 3 69.78 -36.65 12.40
C GLN A 3 68.93 -36.62 11.10
N TYR A 4 67.85 -35.85 10.93
CA TYR A 4 67.71 -34.41 10.64
C TYR A 4 68.19 -33.89 9.25
N LYS A 5 67.19 -33.51 8.43
CA LYS A 5 67.07 -32.36 7.50
C LYS A 5 67.77 -32.34 6.13
N LYS A 6 66.94 -32.22 5.08
CA LYS A 6 66.94 -31.24 3.96
C LYS A 6 65.61 -31.41 3.19
N PHE A 7 64.54 -30.68 3.48
CA PHE A 7 64.14 -29.34 2.99
C PHE A 7 63.92 -29.26 1.46
N PHE A 8 62.62 -29.22 1.09
CA PHE A 8 61.94 -28.66 -0.09
C PHE A 8 62.13 -29.26 -1.50
N LYS A 9 61.04 -29.88 -2.00
CA LYS A 9 60.40 -29.53 -3.29
C LYS A 9 59.06 -30.25 -3.43
N GLY A 10 58.02 -29.50 -3.84
CA GLY A 10 56.81 -30.08 -4.45
C GLY A 10 55.52 -29.98 -3.63
N ILE A 11 55.01 -28.77 -3.44
CA ILE A 11 53.56 -28.55 -3.27
C ILE A 11 52.92 -28.63 -4.67
N LEU A 12 51.81 -29.39 -4.81
CA LEU A 12 50.55 -29.04 -5.51
C LEU A 12 49.88 -30.25 -6.18
N LEU A 13 48.53 -30.19 -6.19
CA LEU A 13 47.50 -30.89 -6.98
C LEU A 13 46.85 -32.11 -6.31
N LEU A 14 45.84 -31.89 -5.44
CA LEU A 14 44.43 -31.55 -5.74
C LEU A 14 43.60 -32.79 -6.13
N ALA A 15 42.92 -33.31 -5.12
CA ALA A 15 41.74 -34.15 -5.25
C ALA A 15 40.61 -33.33 -5.90
N THR A 16 40.03 -33.86 -6.97
CA THR A 16 38.76 -33.39 -7.53
C THR A 16 37.60 -34.12 -6.84
N PRO A 17 36.69 -33.43 -6.15
CA PRO A 17 35.31 -33.89 -6.09
C PRO A 17 34.63 -33.45 -7.39
N MET A 18 34.12 -34.42 -8.13
CA MET A 18 33.21 -34.23 -9.26
C MET A 18 31.88 -33.71 -8.70
N VAL A 19 31.77 -32.39 -8.51
CA VAL A 19 30.48 -31.75 -8.22
C VAL A 19 29.69 -31.75 -9.52
N ALA A 20 28.57 -32.46 -9.52
CA ALA A 20 27.56 -32.42 -10.55
C ALA A 20 27.08 -30.97 -10.74
N SER A 21 27.66 -30.27 -11.71
CA SER A 21 27.21 -28.96 -12.17
C SER A 21 26.08 -29.14 -13.18
N SER A 22 24.94 -29.66 -12.72
CA SER A 22 23.67 -29.39 -13.41
C SER A 22 23.16 -28.03 -12.96
N ILE A 23 23.84 -26.96 -13.41
CA ILE A 23 23.22 -25.64 -13.48
C ILE A 23 22.15 -25.80 -14.55
N LEU A 24 20.89 -25.97 -14.14
CA LEU A 24 19.77 -25.66 -15.00
C LEU A 24 19.93 -24.17 -15.34
N ALA A 25 20.56 -23.90 -16.48
CA ALA A 25 20.58 -22.60 -17.10
C ALA A 25 19.15 -22.29 -17.56
N THR A 26 18.27 -21.94 -16.63
CA THR A 26 17.05 -21.20 -16.96
C THR A 26 17.54 -19.90 -17.59
N SER A 27 17.29 -19.72 -18.89
CA SER A 27 17.70 -18.53 -19.61
C SER A 27 17.22 -17.28 -18.85
N PRO A 28 18.05 -16.22 -18.69
CA PRO A 28 17.66 -15.01 -17.94
C PRO A 28 16.52 -14.17 -18.54
N SER A 29 15.63 -14.69 -19.39
CA SER A 29 14.85 -13.84 -20.30
C SER A 29 13.32 -13.80 -20.15
N GLN A 30 12.67 -14.49 -19.19
CA GLN A 30 11.19 -14.56 -19.18
C GLN A 30 10.56 -14.59 -17.78
N ALA A 31 11.10 -13.85 -16.84
CA ALA A 31 10.50 -13.65 -15.54
C ALA A 31 9.98 -12.21 -15.53
N ALA A 32 8.68 -11.99 -15.78
CA ALA A 32 8.04 -10.68 -15.65
C ALA A 32 6.96 -10.74 -14.57
N THR A 33 7.01 -9.78 -13.66
CA THR A 33 6.04 -9.66 -12.57
C THR A 33 5.37 -8.31 -12.59
N LEU A 34 4.08 -8.30 -12.27
CA LEU A 34 3.28 -7.10 -12.11
C LEU A 34 2.48 -7.20 -10.81
N ALA A 35 2.45 -6.12 -10.07
CA ALA A 35 1.45 -5.88 -9.04
C ALA A 35 0.90 -4.46 -9.23
N PHE A 36 -0.41 -4.33 -9.17
CA PHE A 36 -1.13 -3.07 -9.35
C PHE A 36 -2.25 -2.97 -8.32
N SER A 37 -2.38 -1.79 -7.72
CA SER A 37 -3.43 -1.49 -6.76
C SER A 37 -3.89 -0.05 -6.92
N LYS A 38 -5.19 0.18 -7.15
CA LYS A 38 -5.77 1.52 -7.27
C LYS A 38 -7.11 1.60 -6.55
N GLY A 39 -7.28 2.64 -5.76
CA GLY A 39 -8.54 3.00 -5.10
C GLY A 39 -8.96 4.43 -5.44
N ALA A 40 -10.25 4.67 -5.56
CA ALA A 40 -10.79 6.02 -5.57
C ALA A 40 -12.14 6.08 -4.85
N LEU A 41 -12.42 7.23 -4.24
CA LEU A 41 -13.69 7.51 -3.60
C LEU A 41 -14.10 8.96 -3.83
N ASN A 42 -15.39 9.17 -4.10
CA ASN A 42 -16.01 10.46 -4.25
C ASN A 42 -17.17 10.58 -3.28
N PHE A 43 -17.27 11.72 -2.61
CA PHE A 43 -18.40 12.14 -1.81
C PHE A 43 -19.11 13.32 -2.46
N THR A 44 -20.44 13.24 -2.51
CA THR A 44 -21.30 14.26 -3.10
C THR A 44 -22.54 14.47 -2.24
N ARG A 45 -23.30 15.53 -2.53
CA ARG A 45 -24.60 15.79 -1.90
C ARG A 45 -24.56 15.80 -0.37
N PHE A 46 -23.53 16.40 0.20
CA PHE A 46 -23.53 16.66 1.65
C PHE A 46 -24.75 17.51 2.01
N SER A 47 -25.47 17.13 3.07
CA SER A 47 -26.61 17.90 3.57
C SER A 47 -26.20 19.21 4.26
N GLN A 48 -24.93 19.31 4.67
CA GLN A 48 -24.37 20.47 5.35
C GLN A 48 -22.98 20.81 4.80
N SER A 49 -22.62 22.09 4.84
CA SER A 49 -21.29 22.55 4.44
C SER A 49 -20.26 22.30 5.55
N PRO A 50 -19.03 21.90 5.21
CA PRO A 50 -17.99 21.74 6.22
C PRO A 50 -17.55 23.11 6.77
N THR A 51 -17.26 23.17 8.06
CA THR A 51 -16.67 24.33 8.74
C THR A 51 -15.16 24.41 8.56
N ALA A 52 -14.52 23.25 8.37
CA ALA A 52 -13.11 23.14 8.04
C ALA A 52 -12.86 21.84 7.24
N THR A 53 -11.89 21.90 6.32
CA THR A 53 -11.47 20.74 5.53
C THR A 53 -9.96 20.56 5.59
N SER A 54 -9.50 19.33 5.40
CA SER A 54 -8.09 18.99 5.29
C SER A 54 -7.91 17.79 4.37
N THR A 55 -6.78 17.73 3.69
CA THR A 55 -6.38 16.60 2.86
C THR A 55 -4.93 16.25 3.16
N ASP A 56 -4.59 14.97 3.01
CA ASP A 56 -3.24 14.46 3.20
C ASP A 56 -2.98 13.35 2.19
N VAL A 57 -1.77 13.36 1.61
CA VAL A 57 -1.33 12.35 0.65
C VAL A 57 0.08 11.92 1.00
N ASP A 58 0.34 10.62 0.93
CA ASP A 58 1.66 10.04 1.17
C ASP A 58 1.97 9.00 0.12
N THR A 59 3.19 9.03 -0.41
CA THR A 59 3.66 8.09 -1.43
C THR A 59 5.08 7.64 -1.13
N GLU A 60 5.30 6.34 -1.27
CA GLU A 60 6.60 5.71 -1.07
C GLU A 60 6.87 4.72 -2.21
N SER A 61 8.09 4.77 -2.73
CA SER A 61 8.58 3.78 -3.68
C SER A 61 9.95 3.27 -3.27
N LEU A 62 10.16 1.97 -3.46
CA LEU A 62 11.43 1.29 -3.23
C LEU A 62 11.72 0.38 -4.41
N VAL A 63 12.94 0.47 -4.92
CA VAL A 63 13.45 -0.43 -5.96
C VAL A 63 14.83 -0.93 -5.52
N ILE A 64 15.01 -2.24 -5.59
CA ILE A 64 16.29 -2.91 -5.42
C ILE A 64 16.45 -3.85 -6.61
N GLY A 65 17.56 -3.74 -7.33
CA GLY A 65 17.93 -4.67 -8.40
C GLY A 65 19.42 -4.98 -8.31
N ILE A 66 19.77 -6.27 -8.43
CA ILE A 66 21.17 -6.72 -8.40
C ILE A 66 21.51 -7.42 -9.71
N GLY A 67 22.70 -7.14 -10.24
CA GLY A 67 23.18 -7.73 -11.49
C GLY A 67 22.26 -7.40 -12.66
N SER A 68 21.52 -8.40 -13.15
CA SER A 68 20.58 -8.26 -14.28
C SER A 68 19.11 -8.03 -13.85
N GLY A 69 18.84 -7.89 -12.56
CA GLY A 69 17.50 -7.63 -12.04
C GLY A 69 17.02 -6.23 -12.37
N MET A 70 15.88 -6.12 -13.05
CA MET A 70 15.23 -4.85 -13.37
C MET A 70 13.91 -4.75 -12.62
N ALA A 71 13.64 -3.60 -12.03
CA ALA A 71 12.40 -3.35 -11.31
C ALA A 71 11.98 -1.89 -11.43
N THR A 72 10.69 -1.63 -11.31
CA THR A 72 10.10 -0.29 -11.33
C THR A 72 9.00 -0.24 -10.29
N ALA A 73 8.98 0.82 -9.50
CA ALA A 73 7.92 1.10 -8.55
C ALA A 73 7.39 2.51 -8.78
N PHE A 74 6.08 2.65 -8.75
CA PHE A 74 5.37 3.91 -8.91
C PHE A 74 4.26 3.99 -7.86
N ALA A 75 4.12 5.15 -7.24
CA ALA A 75 3.11 5.44 -6.25
C ALA A 75 2.59 6.86 -6.50
N ASP A 76 1.27 7.00 -6.49
CA ASP A 76 0.58 8.26 -6.76
C ASP A 76 -0.63 8.39 -5.83
N ALA A 77 -0.95 9.63 -5.47
CA ALA A 77 -2.04 9.94 -4.56
C ALA A 77 -2.53 11.38 -4.77
N GLU A 78 -3.85 11.54 -4.85
CA GLU A 78 -4.52 12.82 -5.05
C GLU A 78 -5.66 12.95 -4.05
N ALA A 79 -5.88 14.13 -3.48
CA ALA A 79 -6.99 14.41 -2.60
C ALA A 79 -7.48 15.85 -2.69
N THR A 80 -8.79 16.04 -2.66
CA THR A 80 -9.44 17.37 -2.74
C THR A 80 -10.73 17.37 -1.93
N PHE A 81 -10.98 18.50 -1.25
CA PHE A 81 -12.24 18.79 -0.60
C PHE A 81 -12.68 20.21 -0.95
N ILE A 82 -13.77 20.33 -1.72
CA ILE A 82 -14.39 21.59 -2.11
C ILE A 82 -15.51 21.91 -1.12
N VAL A 83 -15.58 23.15 -0.63
CA VAL A 83 -16.54 23.57 0.41
C VAL A 83 -17.86 24.11 -0.15
N SER A 84 -17.90 24.57 -1.40
CA SER A 84 -19.10 25.14 -2.02
C SER A 84 -19.14 24.91 -3.54
N PRO A 85 -20.07 24.06 -4.04
CA PRO A 85 -20.87 23.10 -3.27
C PRO A 85 -19.97 22.04 -2.60
N PRO A 86 -20.34 21.52 -1.41
CA PRO A 86 -19.52 20.55 -0.69
C PRO A 86 -19.37 19.25 -1.48
N THR A 87 -18.13 18.92 -1.83
CA THR A 87 -17.74 17.67 -2.49
C THR A 87 -16.33 17.28 -2.05
N ALA A 88 -16.05 15.98 -1.97
CA ALA A 88 -14.71 15.49 -1.67
C ALA A 88 -14.37 14.33 -2.60
N SER A 89 -13.11 14.25 -3.00
CA SER A 89 -12.63 13.24 -3.92
C SER A 89 -11.18 12.94 -3.63
N ASN A 90 -10.81 11.67 -3.70
CA ASN A 90 -9.42 11.28 -3.64
C ASN A 90 -9.17 9.92 -4.30
N SER A 91 -7.93 9.71 -4.70
CA SER A 91 -7.46 8.48 -5.31
C SER A 91 -6.04 8.15 -4.89
N SER A 92 -5.71 6.88 -4.90
CA SER A 92 -4.34 6.39 -4.68
C SER A 92 -4.06 5.22 -5.62
N LEU A 93 -2.84 5.16 -6.12
CA LEU A 93 -2.36 4.16 -7.07
C LEU A 93 -0.98 3.69 -6.65
N SER A 94 -0.76 2.38 -6.67
CA SER A 94 0.53 1.74 -6.47
C SER A 94 0.76 0.71 -7.56
N LEU A 95 1.95 0.76 -8.17
CA LEU A 95 2.38 -0.14 -9.25
C LEU A 95 3.80 -0.62 -8.96
N ALA A 96 4.02 -1.91 -9.14
CA ALA A 96 5.32 -2.53 -9.05
C ALA A 96 5.51 -3.49 -10.23
N LEU A 97 6.61 -3.34 -10.94
CA LEU A 97 6.98 -4.14 -12.11
C LEU A 97 8.37 -4.72 -11.89
N GLY A 98 8.58 -5.94 -12.35
CA GLY A 98 9.84 -6.67 -12.22
C GLY A 98 10.16 -7.45 -13.48
N LYS A 99 11.44 -7.53 -13.82
CA LYS A 99 11.93 -8.37 -14.91
C LYS A 99 13.28 -8.99 -14.57
N GLY A 100 13.39 -10.31 -14.76
CA GLY A 100 14.60 -11.08 -14.51
C GLY A 100 14.62 -11.73 -13.13
N ARG A 101 15.72 -11.60 -12.40
CA ARG A 101 15.94 -12.19 -11.06
C ARG A 101 16.59 -11.17 -10.13
N ASP A 102 16.66 -11.48 -8.83
CA ASP A 102 17.37 -10.67 -7.85
C ASP A 102 16.88 -9.20 -7.78
N TYR A 103 15.55 -9.03 -7.71
CA TYR A 103 14.92 -7.72 -7.59
C TYR A 103 13.81 -7.68 -6.54
N LEU A 104 13.54 -6.47 -6.06
CA LEU A 104 12.40 -6.08 -5.25
C LEU A 104 11.89 -4.73 -5.75
N ALA A 105 10.59 -4.61 -6.00
CA ALA A 105 9.94 -3.33 -6.20
C ALA A 105 8.72 -3.22 -5.27
N LEU A 106 8.53 -2.05 -4.68
CA LEU A 106 7.41 -1.73 -3.81
C LEU A 106 6.91 -0.31 -4.11
N GLY A 107 5.63 -0.19 -4.41
CA GLY A 107 4.90 1.07 -4.42
C GLY A 107 3.87 1.06 -3.29
N ASN A 108 3.78 2.16 -2.55
CA ASN A 108 2.82 2.36 -1.49
C ASN A 108 2.25 3.78 -1.59
N SER A 109 0.94 3.93 -1.49
CA SER A 109 0.27 5.23 -1.58
C SER A 109 -0.92 5.30 -0.64
N GLN A 110 -1.14 6.50 -0.09
CA GLN A 110 -2.24 6.82 0.79
C GLN A 110 -2.85 8.16 0.39
N ALA A 111 -4.18 8.26 0.43
CA ALA A 111 -4.90 9.52 0.24
C ALA A 111 -6.03 9.65 1.26
N THR A 112 -6.06 10.79 1.94
CA THR A 112 -6.96 11.10 3.04
C THR A 112 -7.73 12.38 2.76
N VAL A 113 -9.03 12.39 3.05
CA VAL A 113 -9.85 13.62 3.12
C VAL A 113 -10.52 13.71 4.49
N ILE A 114 -10.56 14.91 5.04
CA ILE A 114 -11.16 15.22 6.34
C ILE A 114 -12.10 16.40 6.17
N GLY A 115 -13.33 16.26 6.66
CA GLY A 115 -14.31 17.34 6.73
C GLY A 115 -14.88 17.45 8.13
N ASN A 116 -14.89 18.66 8.68
CA ASN A 116 -15.53 18.96 9.96
C ASN A 116 -16.85 19.67 9.71
N PHE A 117 -17.89 19.34 10.47
CA PHE A 117 -19.25 19.84 10.28
C PHE A 117 -19.86 20.17 11.64
N ASP A 118 -20.53 21.32 11.71
CA ASP A 118 -21.38 21.66 12.85
C ASP A 118 -22.82 21.34 12.45
N VAL A 119 -23.39 20.29 13.02
CA VAL A 119 -24.73 19.79 12.69
C VAL A 119 -25.74 20.34 13.68
N ASP A 120 -26.71 21.10 13.18
CA ASP A 120 -27.81 21.64 13.99
C ASP A 120 -28.68 20.54 14.61
N ALA A 121 -29.21 20.83 15.80
CA ALA A 121 -30.17 19.96 16.47
C ALA A 121 -31.42 19.72 15.61
N ASN A 122 -31.97 18.52 15.70
CA ASN A 122 -33.14 18.05 14.96
C ASN A 122 -32.98 18.06 13.43
N THR A 123 -31.76 17.86 12.92
CA THR A 123 -31.47 17.77 11.48
C THR A 123 -30.81 16.46 11.09
N ASN A 124 -30.81 16.16 9.78
CA ASN A 124 -30.08 15.02 9.23
C ASN A 124 -28.71 15.46 8.71
N PHE A 125 -27.70 14.66 9.02
CA PHE A 125 -26.43 14.68 8.29
C PHE A 125 -26.43 13.53 7.27
N SER A 126 -26.14 13.86 6.01
CA SER A 126 -26.08 12.85 4.95
C SER A 126 -25.10 13.22 3.85
N PHE A 127 -24.63 12.21 3.13
CA PHE A 127 -23.88 12.35 1.89
C PHE A 127 -24.02 11.09 1.04
N ASP A 128 -23.83 11.22 -0.26
CA ASP A 128 -23.70 10.12 -1.20
C ASP A 128 -22.22 9.81 -1.43
N PHE A 129 -21.88 8.55 -1.66
CA PHE A 129 -20.53 8.13 -2.03
C PHE A 129 -20.51 7.18 -3.22
N LEU A 130 -19.44 7.24 -4.01
CA LEU A 130 -19.16 6.34 -5.13
C LEU A 130 -17.66 6.06 -5.18
N GLY A 131 -17.27 4.80 -5.25
CA GLY A 131 -15.88 4.39 -5.28
C GLY A 131 -15.63 3.09 -6.02
N ASN A 132 -14.34 2.83 -6.23
CA ASN A 132 -13.84 1.63 -6.87
C ASN A 132 -12.50 1.19 -6.28
N LEU A 133 -12.28 -0.11 -6.26
CA LEU A 133 -11.01 -0.74 -5.90
C LEU A 133 -10.62 -1.72 -7.00
N THR A 134 -9.43 -1.53 -7.58
CA THR A 134 -8.89 -2.38 -8.64
C THR A 134 -7.52 -2.89 -8.24
N LEU A 135 -7.38 -4.21 -8.17
CA LEU A 135 -6.12 -4.90 -7.89
C LEU A 135 -5.80 -5.85 -9.04
N ALA A 136 -4.52 -6.01 -9.36
CA ALA A 136 -4.07 -7.04 -10.31
C ALA A 136 -2.66 -7.53 -9.96
N THR A 137 -2.41 -8.81 -10.19
CA THR A 137 -1.09 -9.43 -10.10
C THR A 137 -0.83 -10.27 -11.34
N SER A 138 0.45 -10.42 -11.71
CA SER A 138 0.87 -11.34 -12.75
C SER A 138 2.29 -11.84 -12.47
N ILE A 139 2.53 -13.12 -12.70
CA ILE A 139 3.85 -13.76 -12.66
C ILE A 139 4.00 -14.73 -13.84
N ASP A 140 5.23 -15.02 -14.25
CA ASP A 140 5.53 -15.98 -15.33
C ASP A 140 6.03 -17.32 -14.80
N ASN A 141 6.82 -17.31 -13.72
CA ASN A 141 7.57 -18.46 -13.22
C ASN A 141 7.40 -18.70 -11.70
N PRO A 142 6.25 -19.27 -11.26
CA PRO A 142 6.10 -19.74 -9.89
C PRO A 142 7.00 -20.96 -9.61
N PRO A 143 7.58 -21.11 -8.39
CA PRO A 143 7.46 -20.25 -7.23
C PRO A 143 8.56 -19.18 -7.12
N ALA A 144 9.38 -19.00 -8.17
CA ALA A 144 10.51 -18.07 -8.12
C ALA A 144 10.06 -16.61 -7.99
N GLU A 145 8.89 -16.29 -8.54
CA GLU A 145 8.31 -14.95 -8.54
C GLU A 145 7.14 -14.82 -7.57
N ASN A 146 7.03 -13.65 -6.96
CA ASN A 146 5.91 -13.26 -6.14
C ASN A 146 5.44 -11.84 -6.51
N ALA A 147 4.14 -11.70 -6.71
CA ALA A 147 3.46 -10.42 -6.84
C ALA A 147 2.37 -10.31 -5.78
N ARG A 148 2.26 -9.15 -5.15
CA ARG A 148 1.26 -8.83 -4.14
C ARG A 148 0.64 -7.46 -4.39
N ALA A 149 -0.68 -7.40 -4.40
CA ALA A 149 -1.43 -6.16 -4.48
C ALA A 149 -2.43 -6.10 -3.33
N PHE A 150 -2.39 -5.03 -2.54
CA PHE A 150 -3.33 -4.78 -1.47
C PHE A 150 -3.95 -3.41 -1.67
N GLY A 151 -5.22 -3.25 -1.33
CA GLY A 151 -5.79 -1.92 -1.19
C GLY A 151 -7.02 -1.90 -0.30
N ASP A 152 -7.21 -0.79 0.38
CA ASP A 152 -8.39 -0.53 1.18
C ASP A 152 -8.90 0.90 1.04
N ILE A 153 -10.20 1.03 1.27
CA ILE A 153 -10.97 2.27 1.25
C ILE A 153 -11.80 2.27 2.51
N PHE A 154 -11.65 3.29 3.35
CA PHE A 154 -12.31 3.39 4.63
C PHE A 154 -12.80 4.81 4.87
N PHE A 155 -14.03 4.97 5.37
CA PHE A 155 -14.43 6.21 6.01
C PHE A 155 -15.07 5.94 7.36
N ALA A 156 -14.98 6.93 8.24
CA ALA A 156 -15.69 6.98 9.50
C ALA A 156 -16.20 8.38 9.79
N LEU A 157 -17.36 8.43 10.43
CA LEU A 157 -17.97 9.63 10.96
C LEU A 157 -17.81 9.63 12.48
N PHE A 158 -17.08 10.61 12.99
CA PHE A 158 -16.79 10.78 14.41
C PHE A 158 -17.66 11.88 14.98
N ASP A 159 -18.25 11.64 16.16
CA ASP A 159 -18.77 12.69 17.04
C ASP A 159 -17.61 13.21 17.89
N THR A 160 -17.18 14.44 17.62
CA THR A 160 -16.07 15.05 18.37
C THR A 160 -16.48 15.54 19.74
N ASN A 161 -17.77 15.77 19.99
CA ASN A 161 -18.27 16.18 21.30
C ASN A 161 -18.19 15.02 22.29
N ASN A 162 -18.50 13.81 21.82
CA ASN A 162 -18.53 12.59 22.63
C ASN A 162 -17.31 11.67 22.41
N ASN A 163 -16.40 12.03 21.51
CA ASN A 163 -15.21 11.26 21.11
C ASN A 163 -15.54 9.80 20.74
N SER A 164 -16.52 9.61 19.85
CA SER A 164 -17.02 8.28 19.46
C SER A 164 -17.19 8.14 17.96
N ILE A 165 -16.98 6.92 17.44
CA ILE A 165 -17.30 6.58 16.04
C ILE A 165 -18.81 6.30 15.97
N LEU A 166 -19.50 7.06 15.14
CA LEU A 166 -20.94 6.91 14.92
C LEU A 166 -21.25 5.90 13.81
N ASP A 167 -20.50 6.01 12.72
CA ASP A 167 -20.74 5.27 11.49
C ASP A 167 -19.44 5.05 10.72
N PHE A 168 -19.37 3.96 9.96
CA PHE A 168 -18.19 3.62 9.19
C PHE A 168 -18.53 2.79 7.96
N PHE A 169 -17.57 2.74 7.05
CA PHE A 169 -17.58 1.89 5.88
C PHE A 169 -16.15 1.47 5.57
N SER A 170 -15.97 0.24 5.12
CA SER A 170 -14.70 -0.28 4.63
C SER A 170 -14.90 -1.23 3.46
N VAL A 171 -13.99 -1.15 2.50
CA VAL A 171 -13.74 -2.18 1.49
C VAL A 171 -12.24 -2.44 1.49
N ALA A 172 -11.85 -3.71 1.50
CA ALA A 172 -10.46 -4.11 1.42
C ALA A 172 -10.32 -5.30 0.47
N GLY A 173 -9.19 -5.36 -0.22
CA GLY A 173 -8.82 -6.49 -1.07
C GLY A 173 -7.34 -6.78 -0.99
N ASN A 174 -7.01 -8.05 -1.21
CA ASN A 174 -5.65 -8.55 -1.26
C ASN A 174 -5.53 -9.59 -2.35
N LEU A 175 -4.42 -9.55 -3.09
CA LEU A 175 -3.99 -10.54 -4.06
C LEU A 175 -2.55 -10.95 -3.76
N THR A 176 -2.27 -12.25 -3.76
CA THR A 176 -0.95 -12.83 -3.59
C THR A 176 -0.78 -14.05 -4.48
N THR A 177 0.17 -13.96 -5.42
CA THR A 177 0.51 -15.13 -6.26
C THR A 177 1.27 -16.22 -5.50
N GLU A 178 1.63 -15.96 -4.24
CA GLU A 178 2.22 -16.93 -3.30
C GLU A 178 1.24 -17.16 -2.16
N GLY A 179 0.74 -18.39 -2.02
CA GLY A 179 -0.22 -18.77 -0.97
C GLY A 179 -1.67 -18.68 -1.45
N ASP A 180 -2.59 -18.58 -0.49
CA ASP A 180 -4.06 -18.54 -0.70
C ASP A 180 -4.69 -17.47 0.19
N ASP A 181 -4.02 -16.32 0.36
CA ASP A 181 -4.48 -15.20 1.18
C ASP A 181 -5.26 -14.15 0.35
N ASP A 182 -5.84 -14.58 -0.79
CA ASP A 182 -6.63 -13.73 -1.67
C ASP A 182 -8.00 -13.45 -1.05
N PHE A 183 -8.39 -12.18 -1.00
CA PHE A 183 -9.72 -11.82 -0.52
C PHE A 183 -10.24 -10.50 -1.09
N ILE A 184 -11.56 -10.36 -1.04
CA ILE A 184 -12.25 -9.07 -1.06
C ILE A 184 -13.33 -9.07 0.01
N ALA A 185 -13.34 -8.03 0.84
CA ALA A 185 -14.29 -7.88 1.93
C ALA A 185 -14.85 -6.46 1.97
N ALA A 186 -16.08 -6.33 2.49
CA ALA A 186 -16.70 -5.04 2.75
C ALA A 186 -17.47 -5.10 4.07
N GLN A 187 -17.41 -4.03 4.84
CA GLN A 187 -18.13 -3.87 6.10
C GLN A 187 -18.67 -2.44 6.22
N LYS A 188 -19.75 -2.27 6.95
CA LYS A 188 -20.39 -0.96 7.16
C LYS A 188 -21.18 -0.93 8.46
N SER A 189 -21.48 0.26 8.95
CA SER A 189 -22.51 0.47 9.97
C SER A 189 -23.93 0.43 9.38
N ASP A 190 -24.94 0.49 10.26
CA ASP A 190 -26.35 0.40 9.87
C ASP A 190 -26.83 1.61 9.07
N ASN A 191 -26.35 2.82 9.38
CA ASN A 191 -26.78 4.05 8.69
C ASN A 191 -26.14 4.26 7.31
N VAL A 192 -25.25 3.35 6.89
CA VAL A 192 -24.70 3.32 5.54
C VAL A 192 -25.56 2.39 4.68
N THR A 193 -26.04 2.88 3.54
CA THR A 193 -26.86 2.11 2.59
C THR A 193 -26.09 1.91 1.29
N PHE A 194 -26.09 0.69 0.75
CA PHE A 194 -25.60 0.43 -0.61
C PHE A 194 -26.73 0.61 -1.62
N ILE A 195 -26.47 1.42 -2.64
CA ILE A 195 -27.35 1.55 -3.81
C ILE A 195 -26.83 0.65 -4.93
N ASN A 196 -25.52 0.61 -5.12
CA ASN A 196 -24.85 -0.22 -6.12
C ASN A 196 -23.65 -0.92 -5.48
N ARG A 197 -23.52 -2.23 -5.68
CA ARG A 197 -22.33 -2.99 -5.30
C ARG A 197 -22.09 -4.10 -6.32
N GLY A 198 -20.90 -4.11 -6.90
CA GLY A 198 -20.45 -5.16 -7.81
C GLY A 198 -18.99 -5.50 -7.56
N SER A 199 -18.66 -6.77 -7.62
CA SER A 199 -17.28 -7.24 -7.58
C SER A 199 -17.10 -8.34 -8.61
N ASN A 200 -16.08 -8.21 -9.44
CA ASN A 200 -15.57 -9.27 -10.29
C ASN A 200 -14.15 -9.59 -9.85
N PHE A 201 -13.82 -10.87 -9.72
CA PHE A 201 -12.49 -11.29 -9.27
C PHE A 201 -12.11 -12.64 -9.86
N ASN A 202 -10.81 -12.86 -9.96
CA ASN A 202 -10.22 -14.16 -10.26
C ASN A 202 -9.03 -14.35 -9.32
N PHE A 203 -9.04 -15.45 -8.59
CA PHE A 203 -8.02 -15.82 -7.60
C PHE A 203 -7.24 -17.04 -8.08
N GLY A 204 -5.97 -17.09 -7.72
CA GLY A 204 -5.04 -18.13 -8.10
C GLY A 204 -4.56 -18.11 -9.55
N GLY A 205 -3.68 -19.08 -9.85
CA GLY A 205 -3.01 -19.17 -11.14
C GLY A 205 -1.82 -18.21 -11.25
N LYS A 206 -1.57 -17.72 -12.45
CA LYS A 206 -0.45 -16.79 -12.74
C LYS A 206 -0.88 -15.32 -12.82
N GLN A 207 -2.18 -15.08 -12.90
CA GLN A 207 -2.78 -13.76 -13.10
C GLN A 207 -4.04 -13.69 -12.26
N GLU A 208 -4.07 -12.74 -11.34
CA GLU A 208 -5.20 -12.54 -10.43
C GLU A 208 -5.68 -11.11 -10.57
N PHE A 209 -6.97 -10.89 -10.33
CA PHE A 209 -7.52 -9.54 -10.33
C PHE A 209 -8.71 -9.42 -9.39
N ILE A 210 -8.91 -8.20 -8.91
CA ILE A 210 -10.12 -7.73 -8.24
C ILE A 210 -10.55 -6.44 -8.94
N ALA A 211 -11.82 -6.35 -9.31
CA ALA A 211 -12.47 -5.13 -9.75
C ALA A 211 -13.76 -4.96 -8.95
N ALA A 212 -13.76 -4.05 -7.99
CA ALA A 212 -14.91 -3.73 -7.17
C ALA A 212 -15.39 -2.31 -7.43
N SER A 213 -16.70 -2.14 -7.55
CA SER A 213 -17.38 -0.85 -7.60
C SER A 213 -18.48 -0.84 -6.55
N PHE A 214 -18.62 0.31 -5.88
CA PHE A 214 -19.62 0.47 -4.84
C PHE A 214 -20.09 1.92 -4.79
N GLY A 215 -21.37 2.10 -4.52
CA GLY A 215 -21.98 3.40 -4.33
C GLY A 215 -23.15 3.31 -3.38
N GLY A 216 -23.39 4.38 -2.65
CA GLY A 216 -24.33 4.38 -1.55
C GLY A 216 -24.50 5.75 -0.94
N SER A 217 -25.12 5.77 0.23
CA SER A 217 -25.31 6.98 1.03
C SER A 217 -25.16 6.68 2.52
N LEU A 218 -24.81 7.70 3.29
CA LEU A 218 -24.93 7.72 4.74
C LEU A 218 -26.02 8.72 5.09
N GLN A 219 -26.88 8.38 6.03
CA GLN A 219 -27.84 9.33 6.60
C GLN A 219 -28.07 9.06 8.09
N ARG A 220 -27.90 10.08 8.93
CA ARG A 220 -28.13 10.01 10.37
C ARG A 220 -28.87 11.24 10.87
N TYR A 221 -29.84 11.03 11.74
CA TYR A 221 -30.56 12.08 12.45
C TYR A 221 -29.85 12.45 13.77
N PHE A 222 -29.76 13.74 14.05
CA PHE A 222 -29.14 14.28 15.27
C PHE A 222 -30.18 15.04 16.09
N PRO A 223 -30.58 14.55 17.29
CA PRO A 223 -31.54 15.25 18.14
C PRO A 223 -30.94 16.49 18.81
N ASN A 224 -29.63 16.51 18.99
CA ASN A 224 -28.87 17.61 19.61
C ASN A 224 -27.85 18.16 18.63
N GLN A 225 -27.43 19.40 18.84
CA GLN A 225 -26.34 19.99 18.08
C GLN A 225 -25.06 19.15 18.29
N THR A 226 -24.40 18.77 17.21
CA THR A 226 -23.28 17.83 17.24
C THR A 226 -22.18 18.27 16.29
N ASN A 227 -20.93 18.22 16.74
CA ASN A 227 -19.78 18.45 15.87
C ASN A 227 -19.29 17.12 15.34
N LEU A 228 -19.18 17.04 14.02
CA LEU A 228 -18.80 15.82 13.32
C LEU A 228 -17.48 16.00 12.59
N THR A 229 -16.68 14.94 12.59
CA THR A 229 -15.54 14.81 11.68
C THR A 229 -15.76 13.59 10.79
N LEU A 230 -15.87 13.80 9.49
CA LEU A 230 -15.71 12.75 8.49
C LEU A 230 -14.22 12.58 8.22
N ILE A 231 -13.70 11.37 8.42
CA ILE A 231 -12.36 10.98 8.01
C ILE A 231 -12.51 9.87 6.98
N GLU A 232 -11.87 10.04 5.83
CA GLU A 232 -11.74 9.00 4.84
C GLU A 232 -10.27 8.78 4.49
N VAL A 233 -9.90 7.52 4.34
CA VAL A 233 -8.55 7.07 4.04
C VAL A 233 -8.61 5.97 2.99
N LYS A 234 -7.75 6.06 1.98
CA LYS A 234 -7.38 4.93 1.11
C LYS A 234 -5.93 4.61 1.27
N ARG A 235 -5.60 3.32 1.19
CA ARG A 235 -4.22 2.85 1.09
C ARG A 235 -4.12 1.84 -0.02
N ASN A 236 -3.09 1.93 -0.84
CA ASN A 236 -2.79 1.00 -1.90
C ASN A 236 -1.32 0.59 -1.80
N ARG A 237 -1.05 -0.69 -2.01
CA ARG A 237 0.30 -1.24 -2.03
C ARG A 237 0.44 -2.24 -3.17
N ALA A 238 1.56 -2.14 -3.87
CA ALA A 238 1.98 -3.10 -4.88
C ALA A 238 3.40 -3.55 -4.55
N THR A 239 3.68 -4.84 -4.64
CA THR A 239 4.99 -5.41 -4.37
C THR A 239 5.28 -6.55 -5.33
N VAL A 240 6.49 -6.58 -5.89
CA VAL A 240 6.98 -7.70 -6.67
C VAL A 240 8.39 -8.09 -6.26
N LYS A 241 8.69 -9.38 -6.31
CA LYS A 241 10.03 -9.92 -6.08
C LYS A 241 10.26 -11.22 -6.86
N ALA A 242 11.50 -11.45 -7.25
CA ALA A 242 12.04 -12.73 -7.73
C ALA A 242 13.26 -13.08 -6.86
N PRO A 243 13.80 -14.33 -6.86
CA PRO A 243 14.61 -14.87 -5.76
C PRO A 243 15.62 -13.84 -5.24
N GLU A 244 15.56 -13.58 -3.94
CA GLU A 244 16.33 -12.52 -3.32
C GLU A 244 17.84 -12.81 -3.46
N PRO A 245 18.65 -11.80 -3.82
CA PRO A 245 20.08 -12.00 -3.94
C PRO A 245 20.64 -12.47 -2.59
N SER A 246 21.41 -13.57 -2.61
CA SER A 246 21.95 -14.21 -1.40
C SER A 246 22.57 -13.18 -0.44
N THR A 247 22.16 -13.27 0.82
CA THR A 247 22.25 -12.30 1.93
C THR A 247 23.64 -11.75 2.28
N SER A 248 24.72 -12.28 1.69
CA SER A 248 26.10 -11.84 1.93
C SER A 248 26.41 -10.42 1.42
N LEU A 249 25.72 -9.93 0.39
CA LEU A 249 25.96 -8.58 -0.16
C LEU A 249 25.03 -7.49 0.41
N ALA A 250 23.84 -7.88 0.89
CA ALA A 250 22.88 -6.95 1.52
C ALA A 250 23.43 -6.35 2.83
N LEU A 251 24.21 -7.11 3.60
CA LEU A 251 24.89 -6.65 4.83
C LEU A 251 25.88 -5.51 4.58
N ILE A 252 26.53 -5.46 3.41
CA ILE A 252 27.49 -4.40 3.05
C ILE A 252 26.76 -3.10 2.67
N LEU A 253 25.56 -3.19 2.09
CA LEU A 253 24.77 -2.04 1.67
C LEU A 253 23.89 -1.47 2.82
N CYS A 254 23.38 -2.31 3.72
CA CYS A 254 22.56 -1.86 4.86
C CYS A 254 23.33 -0.99 5.87
N GLY A 255 24.65 -1.19 6.03
CA GLY A 255 25.47 -0.33 6.91
C GLY A 255 25.50 1.14 6.46
N GLY A 256 25.44 1.41 5.15
CA GLY A 256 25.39 2.76 4.61
C GLY A 256 24.01 3.42 4.71
N VAL A 257 22.94 2.65 4.51
CA VAL A 257 21.56 3.19 4.43
C VAL A 257 21.01 3.54 5.82
N VAL A 258 21.36 2.80 6.87
CA VAL A 258 20.97 3.14 8.26
C VAL A 258 21.46 4.55 8.64
N SER A 259 22.64 4.95 8.16
CA SER A 259 23.21 6.29 8.40
C SER A 259 22.42 7.42 7.74
N VAL A 260 21.81 7.18 6.57
CA VAL A 260 21.04 8.17 5.83
C VAL A 260 19.61 8.31 6.39
N VAL A 261 18.97 7.20 6.76
CA VAL A 261 17.63 7.20 7.36
C VAL A 261 17.65 7.89 8.74
N TRP A 262 18.69 7.68 9.55
CA TRP A 262 18.81 8.34 10.85
C TRP A 262 19.05 9.85 10.75
N LYS A 263 19.71 10.31 9.68
CA LYS A 263 19.91 11.74 9.42
C LYS A 263 18.61 12.44 8.99
N ARG A 264 17.69 11.74 8.33
CA ARG A 264 16.40 12.28 7.87
C ARG A 264 15.38 12.45 9.01
N ARG A 265 15.46 11.61 10.06
CA ARG A 265 14.63 11.70 11.28
C ARG A 265 15.03 12.82 12.24
N ARG A 266 16.13 13.55 11.98
CA ARG A 266 16.62 14.68 12.81
C ARG A 266 16.28 16.06 12.25
N LYS A 267 15.27 16.20 11.38
CA LYS A 267 14.67 17.52 11.17
C LYS A 267 13.66 17.76 12.30
N PRO A 268 13.90 18.69 13.24
CA PRO A 268 12.90 19.03 14.24
C PRO A 268 11.69 19.63 13.52
N THR A 269 10.52 19.01 13.71
CA THR A 269 9.23 19.65 13.51
C THR A 269 9.19 20.85 14.44
N ALA A 270 9.24 22.06 13.89
CA ALA A 270 9.00 23.27 14.66
C ALA A 270 7.52 23.27 15.07
N VAL A 271 7.24 22.74 16.25
CA VAL A 271 6.01 23.00 16.99
C VAL A 271 6.25 24.32 17.73
N LEU A 272 5.52 25.38 17.37
CA LEU A 272 5.42 26.58 18.19
C LEU A 272 3.96 27.03 18.26
N SER A 273 3.32 26.46 19.28
CA SER A 273 2.25 26.97 20.15
C SER A 273 1.68 28.37 19.89
N PHE A 274 0.35 28.40 19.73
CA PHE A 274 -0.49 29.52 20.17
C PHE A 274 -0.73 29.43 21.68
N VAL A 275 -0.51 30.51 22.46
CA VAL A 275 -1.42 31.04 23.50
C VAL A 275 -1.05 32.50 23.84
N ARG A 276 -2.07 33.36 23.75
CA ARG A 276 -2.35 34.70 24.33
C ARG A 276 -1.37 35.39 25.30
N ASN A 277 -1.33 36.72 25.20
CA ASN A 277 -1.70 37.59 26.33
C ASN A 277 -2.35 38.90 25.86
N SER A 278 -3.46 39.24 26.55
CA SER A 278 -4.16 40.54 26.69
C SER A 278 -4.57 41.32 25.44
#